data_AF-A0A3Q2P580-F1
#
_entry.id   AF-A0A3Q2P580-F1
#
_cell.length_a   1.000
_cell.length_b   1.000
_cell.length_c   1.000
_cell.angle_alpha   90.00
_cell.angle_beta   90.00
_cell.angle_gamma   90.00
#
_symmetry.space_group_name_H-M   'P 1'
#
loop_
_entity.id
_entity.type
_entity.pdbx_description
1 polymer ?
#
loop_
_entity_poly.entity_id
_entity_poly.type
_entity_poly.pdbx_seq_one_letter_code
_entity_poly.pdbx_strand_id
1 'polypeptide(L)' 'MNMCRRNAGVCAISGLLYVIGGDDGSCNLSSVEFYNPLTDKWSLVPTNMSNGRSYAAIFIHKS' A
#
# COMPACT_ATOMS: atom_id res chain seq x y z
N MET A 1 -7.99 7.50 -2.03
CA MET A 1 -7.70 6.08 -1.75
C MET A 1 -8.65 5.27 -2.59
N ASN A 2 -8.21 4.18 -3.22
CA ASN A 2 -9.01 3.43 -4.22
C ASN A 2 -9.71 2.19 -3.64
N MET A 3 -9.19 1.64 -2.54
CA MET A 3 -9.77 0.47 -1.87
C MET A 3 -9.92 0.74 -0.38
N CYS A 4 -10.94 0.16 0.24
CA CYS A 4 -10.98 0.05 1.70
C CYS A 4 -9.84 -0.87 2.15
N ARG A 5 -9.06 -0.43 3.13
CA ARG A 5 -7.95 -1.21 3.68
C ARG A 5 -7.92 -1.07 5.18
N ARG A 6 -7.75 -2.18 5.87
CA ARG A 6 -7.27 -2.24 7.25
C ARG A 6 -6.09 -3.21 7.32
N ASN A 7 -5.34 -3.16 8.42
CA ASN A 7 -4.20 -4.06 8.66
C ASN A 7 -3.14 -4.04 7.54
N ALA A 8 -3.03 -2.92 6.81
CA ALA A 8 -2.07 -2.72 5.75
C ALA A 8 -0.73 -2.25 6.31
N GLY A 9 0.35 -2.54 5.59
CA GLY A 9 1.64 -1.96 5.85
C GLY A 9 1.76 -0.57 5.23
N VAL A 10 2.42 0.37 5.92
CA VAL A 10 2.59 1.76 5.44
C VAL A 10 4.05 2.16 5.50
N CYS A 11 4.54 2.84 4.46
CA CYS A 11 5.88 3.40 4.44
C CYS A 11 5.98 4.67 3.57
N ALA A 12 6.99 5.49 3.80
CA ALA A 12 7.23 6.71 3.02
C ALA A 12 8.55 6.60 2.24
N ILE A 13 8.50 6.78 0.91
CA ILE A 13 9.65 6.70 0.01
C ILE A 13 9.57 7.88 -0.97
N SER A 14 10.65 8.63 -1.12
CA SER A 14 10.79 9.72 -2.10
C SER A 14 9.62 10.73 -2.08
N GLY A 15 9.12 11.07 -0.89
CA GLY A 15 8.03 12.05 -0.71
C GLY A 15 6.62 11.50 -0.98
N LEU A 16 6.47 10.19 -1.22
CA LEU A 16 5.18 9.53 -1.42
C LEU A 16 4.89 8.58 -0.25
N LEU A 17 3.61 8.46 0.12
CA LEU A 17 3.15 7.53 1.16
C LEU A 17 2.55 6.28 0.51
N TYR A 18 3.18 5.12 0.71
CA TYR A 18 2.72 3.84 0.17
C TYR A 18 1.92 3.06 1.21
N VAL A 19 0.84 2.43 0.76
CA VAL A 19 0.00 1.51 1.52
C VAL A 19 -0.02 0.17 0.80
N ILE A 20 0.51 -0.86 1.45
CA ILE A 20 0.85 -2.16 0.86
C ILE A 20 -0.03 -3.24 1.49
N GLY A 21 -0.81 -3.93 0.66
CA GLY A 21 -1.67 -5.03 1.08
C GLY A 21 -2.80 -4.58 2.02
N GLY A 22 -2.99 -5.34 3.11
CA GLY A 22 -4.11 -5.21 4.03
C GLY A 22 -5.27 -6.14 3.66
N ASP A 23 -6.42 -5.90 4.27
CA ASP A 23 -7.69 -6.53 3.89
C ASP A 23 -8.81 -5.49 3.81
N ASP A 24 -9.82 -5.75 2.98
CA ASP A 24 -11.01 -4.89 2.80
C ASP A 24 -12.18 -5.28 3.72
N GLY A 25 -11.93 -6.15 4.70
CA GLY A 25 -12.95 -6.78 5.55
C GLY A 25 -13.44 -8.13 5.04
N SER A 26 -13.17 -8.48 3.77
CA SER A 26 -13.53 -9.77 3.17
C SER A 26 -12.32 -10.55 2.67
N CYS A 27 -11.42 -9.88 1.96
CA CYS A 27 -10.30 -10.51 1.26
C CYS A 27 -8.97 -9.81 1.57
N ASN A 28 -7.89 -10.59 1.64
CA ASN A 28 -6.54 -10.04 1.68
C ASN A 28 -6.18 -9.43 0.33
N LEU A 29 -5.58 -8.23 0.37
CA LEU A 29 -5.23 -7.46 -0.81
C LEU A 29 -3.78 -7.72 -1.22
N SER A 30 -3.56 -7.95 -2.52
CA SER A 30 -2.23 -8.00 -3.12
C SER A 30 -1.78 -6.66 -3.70
N SER A 31 -2.72 -5.71 -3.82
CA SER A 31 -2.49 -4.40 -4.41
C SER A 31 -1.76 -3.44 -3.49
N VAL A 32 -1.08 -2.48 -4.11
CA VAL A 32 -0.39 -1.38 -3.44
C VAL A 32 -0.91 -0.07 -4.02
N GLU A 33 -1.13 0.92 -3.18
CA GLU A 33 -1.41 2.29 -3.63
C GLU A 33 -0.51 3.29 -2.93
N PHE A 34 -0.25 4.40 -3.58
CA PHE A 34 0.52 5.49 -3.01
C PHE A 34 -0.23 6.81 -3.09
N TYR A 35 -0.01 7.65 -2.09
CA TYR A 35 -0.46 9.02 -2.03
C TYR A 35 0.64 9.98 -2.44
N ASN A 36 0.30 10.88 -3.35
CA ASN A 36 1.13 12.02 -3.72
C ASN A 36 0.54 13.31 -3.09
N PRO A 37 1.20 13.92 -2.09
CA PRO A 37 0.69 15.12 -1.43
C PRO A 37 0.69 16.36 -2.32
N LEU A 38 1.49 16.40 -3.39
CA LEU A 38 1.55 17.55 -4.31
C LEU A 38 0.34 17.59 -5.24
N THR A 39 -0.25 16.43 -5.54
CA THR A 39 -1.41 16.31 -6.43
C THR A 39 -2.69 15.94 -5.70
N ASP A 40 -2.59 15.71 -4.39
CA ASP A 40 -3.65 15.20 -3.51
C ASP A 40 -4.36 13.97 -4.08
N LYS A 41 -3.57 13.02 -4.60
CA LYS A 41 -4.10 11.85 -5.29
C LYS A 41 -3.51 10.56 -4.79
N TRP A 42 -4.38 9.55 -4.78
CA TRP A 42 -4.02 8.15 -4.60
C TRP A 42 -3.95 7.45 -5.95
N SER A 43 -2.91 6.67 -6.19
CA SER A 43 -2.73 5.90 -7.42
C SER A 43 -2.31 4.47 -7.10
N LEU A 44 -2.80 3.52 -7.89
CA LEU A 44 -2.40 2.12 -7.79
C LEU A 44 -0.99 1.95 -8.38
N VAL A 45 -0.18 1.12 -7.73
CA VAL A 45 1.05 0.61 -8.33
C VAL A 45 0.65 -0.41 -9.40
N PRO A 46 1.23 -0.36 -10.63
CA PRO A 46 0.83 -1.25 -11.71
C PRO A 46 1.03 -2.75 -11.43
N THR A 47 2.00 -3.09 -10.58
CA THR A 47 2.34 -4.47 -10.26
C THR A 47 1.90 -4.82 -8.85
N ASN A 48 1.07 -5.85 -8.73
CA ASN A 48 0.64 -6.40 -7.46
C ASN A 48 1.69 -7.36 -6.87
N MET A 49 1.61 -7.59 -5.56
CA MET A 49 2.32 -8.71 -4.93
C MET A 49 1.81 -10.05 -5.47
N SER A 50 2.63 -11.11 -5.37
CA SER A 50 2.26 -12.46 -5.81
C SER A 50 1.05 -13.03 -5.09
N ASN A 51 0.82 -12.63 -3.84
CA ASN A 51 -0.30 -13.06 -3.00
C ASN A 51 -0.82 -11.90 -2.17
N GLY A 52 -2.13 -11.90 -1.90
CA GLY A 52 -2.74 -10.96 -0.97
C GLY A 52 -2.29 -11.25 0.47
N ARG A 53 -1.97 -10.20 1.23
CA ARG A 53 -1.53 -10.33 2.63
C ARG A 53 -1.98 -9.14 3.47
N SER A 54 -2.34 -9.42 4.72
CA SER A 54 -2.69 -8.45 5.77
C SER A 54 -1.80 -8.69 7.00
N TYR A 55 -1.74 -7.72 7.91
CA TYR A 55 -0.90 -7.74 9.14
C TYR A 55 0.61 -7.93 8.88
N ALA A 56 1.07 -7.70 7.66
CA ALA A 56 2.48 -7.85 7.30
C ALA A 56 3.28 -6.61 7.72
N ALA A 57 4.46 -6.84 8.30
CA ALA A 57 5.42 -5.77 8.57
C ALA A 57 6.05 -5.27 7.25
N ILE A 58 6.34 -3.96 7.20
CA ILE A 58 7.04 -3.32 6.09
C ILE A 58 8.30 -2.67 6.62
N PHE A 59 9.39 -2.81 5.87
CA PHE A 59 10.66 -2.14 6.12
C PHE A 59 11.22 -1.62 4.80
N ILE A 60 11.77 -0.40 4.83
CA ILE A 60 12.51 0.17 3.71
C ILE A 60 13.99 0.04 4.03
N HIS A 61 14.69 -0.79 3.27
CA HIS A 61 16.15 -0.84 3.35
C HIS A 61 16.74 0.38 2.64
N LYS A 62 17.57 1.15 3.34
CA LYS A 62 18.40 2.20 2.75
C LYS A 62 19.82 1.66 2.63
N SER A 63 20.32 1.58 1.41
CA SER A 63 21.73 1.29 1.10
C SER A 63 22.60 2.50 1.39
#